data_AF-A0A4S4BPA7-F1
#
_entry.id   AF-A0A4S4BPA7-F1
#
_cell.length_a   1.000
_cell.length_b   1.000
_cell.length_c   1.000
_cell.angle_alpha   90.00
_cell.angle_beta   90.00
_cell.angle_gamma   90.00
#
_symmetry.space_group_name_H-M   'P 1'
#
loop_
_entity.id
_entity.type
_entity.pdbx_description
1 polymer ?
#
loop_
_entity_poly.entity_id
_entity_poly.type
_entity_poly.pdbx_seq_one_letter_code
_entity_poly.pdbx_strand_id
1 'polypeptide(L)'
;MNTSVRSMIEMSAACLLFLTAITIGLFLFQRGAAALDTAFVSGRQLDRSIASTLSPIAGDGMVSGAEVLQTLAQIDQVGAEVVVDGRTYPPTLERDQLTATELVLAGRYRAETERDGSGAIIRIRFALQGGAR
;
A
#
# COMPACT_ATOMS: atom_id res chain seq x y z
N MET A 1 -22.33 61.69 -11.38
CA MET A 1 -21.70 60.92 -10.28
C MET A 1 -20.21 61.19 -10.33
N ASN A 2 -19.63 61.81 -9.30
CA ASN A 2 -18.24 62.29 -9.32
C ASN A 2 -17.26 61.13 -9.52
N THR A 3 -16.28 61.32 -10.39
CA THR A 3 -15.23 60.34 -10.75
C THR A 3 -14.50 59.76 -9.52
N SER A 4 -14.31 60.57 -8.47
CA SER A 4 -13.71 60.12 -7.21
C SER A 4 -14.55 59.07 -6.48
N VAL A 5 -15.88 59.22 -6.46
CA VAL A 5 -16.78 58.27 -5.78
C VAL A 5 -16.81 56.94 -6.53
N ARG A 6 -16.80 56.98 -7.87
CA ARG A 6 -16.74 55.78 -8.70
C ARG A 6 -15.43 55.00 -8.47
N SER A 7 -14.29 55.68 -8.46
CA SER A 7 -12.98 55.04 -8.22
C SER A 7 -12.89 54.41 -6.83
N MET A 8 -13.48 55.04 -5.80
CA MET A 8 -13.50 54.53 -4.44
C MET A 8 -14.37 53.26 -4.31
N ILE A 9 -15.49 53.21 -5.03
CA ILE A 9 -16.36 52.02 -5.11
C ILE A 9 -15.65 50.90 -5.88
N GLU A 10 -15.00 51.20 -7.00
CA GLU A 10 -14.26 50.21 -7.80
C GLU A 10 -13.10 49.58 -7.02
N MET A 11 -12.33 50.38 -6.27
CA MET A 11 -11.25 49.88 -5.40
C MET A 11 -11.79 48.98 -4.27
N SER A 12 -12.92 49.37 -3.66
CA SER A 12 -13.57 48.57 -2.62
C SER A 12 -14.08 47.23 -3.17
N ALA A 13 -14.67 47.23 -4.36
CA ALA A 13 -15.13 46.03 -5.04
C ALA A 13 -13.96 45.09 -5.42
N ALA A 14 -12.85 45.65 -5.91
CA ALA A 14 -11.65 44.88 -6.23
C ALA A 14 -11.03 44.23 -4.99
N CYS A 15 -10.94 44.94 -3.87
CA CYS A 15 -10.47 44.39 -2.60
C CYS A 15 -11.36 43.25 -2.10
N LEU A 16 -12.69 43.40 -2.18
CA LEU A 16 -13.61 42.34 -1.78
C LEU A 16 -13.45 41.10 -2.65
N LEU A 17 -13.44 41.25 -3.98
CA LEU A 17 -13.24 40.12 -4.90
C LEU A 17 -11.92 39.39 -4.64
N PHE A 18 -10.85 40.13 -4.36
CA PHE A 18 -9.55 39.56 -4.05
C PHE A 18 -9.59 38.73 -2.74
N LEU A 19 -10.24 39.25 -1.69
CA LEU A 19 -10.40 38.52 -0.43
C LEU A 19 -11.23 37.25 -0.60
N THR A 20 -12.32 37.30 -1.39
CA THR A 20 -13.13 36.12 -1.68
C THR A 20 -12.33 35.06 -2.42
N ALA A 21 -11.54 35.47 -3.42
CA ALA A 21 -10.68 34.56 -4.19
C ALA A 21 -9.63 33.87 -3.31
N ILE A 22 -8.96 34.61 -2.42
CA ILE A 22 -8.00 34.04 -1.46
C ILE A 22 -8.68 33.04 -0.54
N THR A 23 -9.86 33.38 -0.03
CA THR A 23 -10.61 32.52 0.91
C THR A 23 -11.01 31.21 0.23
N ILE A 24 -11.51 31.27 -1.01
CA ILE A 24 -11.87 30.09 -1.81
C ILE A 24 -10.62 29.24 -2.11
N GLY A 25 -9.49 29.87 -2.47
CA GLY A 25 -8.23 29.18 -2.72
C GLY A 25 -7.71 28.43 -1.49
N LEU A 26 -7.72 29.07 -0.32
CA LEU A 26 -7.35 28.46 0.95
C LEU A 26 -8.26 27.28 1.31
N PHE A 27 -9.56 27.44 1.11
CA PHE A 27 -10.54 26.39 1.39
C PHE A 27 -10.38 25.17 0.47
N LEU A 28 -10.15 25.40 -0.82
CA LEU A 28 -9.84 24.34 -1.79
C LEU A 28 -8.52 23.63 -1.44
N PHE A 29 -7.49 24.38 -1.05
CA PHE A 29 -6.20 23.82 -0.67
C PHE A 29 -6.31 22.92 0.57
N GLN A 30 -6.99 23.39 1.62
CA GLN A 30 -7.20 22.63 2.85
C GLN A 30 -8.05 21.38 2.61
N ARG A 31 -9.11 21.48 1.80
CA ARG A 31 -9.95 20.33 1.44
C ARG A 31 -9.23 19.35 0.51
N GLY A 32 -8.42 19.85 -0.42
CA GLY A 32 -7.61 19.02 -1.32
C GLY A 32 -6.56 18.22 -0.55
N ALA A 33 -5.87 18.85 0.40
CA ALA A 33 -4.92 18.16 1.26
C ALA A 33 -5.59 17.06 2.11
N ALA A 34 -6.74 17.35 2.73
CA ALA A 34 -7.49 16.35 3.49
C ALA A 34 -8.02 15.20 2.61
N ALA A 35 -8.47 15.50 1.38
CA ALA A 35 -8.90 14.49 0.41
C ALA A 35 -7.75 13.60 -0.07
N LEU A 36 -6.56 14.17 -0.29
CA LEU A 36 -5.36 13.42 -0.64
C LEU A 36 -4.91 12.50 0.50
N ASP A 37 -4.92 12.99 1.73
CA ASP A 37 -4.48 12.22 2.89
C ASP A 37 -5.44 11.04 3.16
N THR A 38 -6.74 11.30 3.07
CA THR A 38 -7.76 10.24 3.17
C THR A 38 -7.70 9.24 2.01
N ALA A 39 -7.43 9.69 0.78
CA ALA A 39 -7.22 8.79 -0.35
C ALA A 39 -5.95 7.94 -0.17
N PHE A 40 -4.88 8.51 0.37
CA PHE A 40 -3.62 7.80 0.62
C PHE A 40 -3.77 6.74 1.71
N VAL A 41 -4.46 7.07 2.81
CA VAL A 41 -4.79 6.10 3.88
C VAL A 41 -5.74 5.02 3.36
N SER A 42 -6.77 5.39 2.60
CA SER A 42 -7.71 4.42 2.01
C SER A 42 -7.02 3.48 1.02
N GLY A 43 -6.09 4.00 0.19
CA GLY A 43 -5.26 3.20 -0.71
C GLY A 43 -4.41 2.20 0.05
N ARG A 44 -3.71 2.64 1.11
CA ARG A 44 -2.94 1.71 1.97
C ARG A 44 -3.81 0.68 2.69
N GLN A 45 -5.04 1.02 3.04
CA GLN A 45 -5.96 0.11 3.69
C GLN A 45 -6.54 -0.92 2.71
N LEU A 46 -6.81 -0.51 1.46
CA LEU A 46 -7.19 -1.39 0.36
C LEU A 46 -6.03 -2.31 -0.03
N ASP A 47 -4.80 -1.82 -0.12
CA ASP A 47 -3.61 -2.65 -0.40
C ASP A 47 -3.39 -3.68 0.72
N ARG A 48 -3.52 -3.28 1.98
CA ARG A 48 -3.45 -4.21 3.12
C ARG A 48 -4.59 -5.24 3.10
N SER A 49 -5.78 -4.85 2.67
CA SER A 49 -6.92 -5.75 2.43
C SER A 49 -6.61 -6.74 1.31
N ILE A 50 -6.03 -6.30 0.21
CA ILE A 50 -5.63 -7.14 -0.93
C ILE A 50 -4.57 -8.17 -0.50
N ALA A 51 -3.57 -7.72 0.27
CA ALA A 51 -2.58 -8.61 0.88
C ALA A 51 -3.21 -9.57 1.91
N SER A 52 -4.26 -9.16 2.63
CA SER A 52 -5.03 -10.05 3.50
C SER A 52 -5.90 -11.05 2.75
N THR A 53 -6.26 -10.77 1.49
CA THR A 53 -6.93 -11.70 0.57
C THR A 53 -5.95 -12.54 -0.26
N LEU A 54 -4.65 -12.53 0.05
CA LEU A 54 -3.75 -13.67 -0.22
C LEU A 54 -4.15 -14.87 0.65
N SER A 55 -5.44 -15.22 0.62
CA SER A 55 -5.85 -16.61 0.77
C SER A 55 -5.40 -17.28 -0.53
N PRO A 56 -4.73 -18.44 -0.46
CA PRO A 56 -4.20 -19.11 -1.63
C PRO A 56 -5.30 -19.26 -2.68
N ILE A 57 -5.02 -18.80 -3.90
CA ILE A 57 -5.95 -18.81 -5.04
C ILE A 57 -6.48 -20.23 -5.30
N ALA A 58 -5.79 -21.25 -4.82
CA ALA A 58 -6.15 -22.65 -4.93
C ALA A 58 -7.03 -23.22 -3.79
N GLY A 59 -7.38 -22.47 -2.74
CA GLY A 59 -8.30 -22.92 -1.67
C GLY A 59 -7.86 -24.16 -0.86
N ASP A 60 -6.73 -24.78 -1.23
CA ASP A 60 -6.13 -25.99 -0.66
C ASP A 60 -4.98 -25.67 0.31
N GLY A 61 -4.66 -24.39 0.50
CA GLY A 61 -3.53 -23.96 1.33
C GLY A 61 -2.18 -24.02 0.61
N MET A 62 -2.17 -24.36 -0.68
CA MET A 62 -0.96 -24.54 -1.47
C MET A 62 -0.73 -23.35 -2.39
N VAL A 63 0.54 -22.96 -2.50
CA VAL A 63 1.01 -21.93 -3.43
C VAL A 63 2.14 -22.49 -4.29
N SER A 64 2.22 -22.05 -5.53
CA SER A 64 3.32 -22.38 -6.43
C SER A 64 4.61 -21.65 -6.03
N GLY A 65 5.76 -22.19 -6.44
CA GLY A 65 7.04 -21.50 -6.25
C GLY A 65 7.09 -20.11 -6.93
N ALA A 66 6.34 -19.91 -8.02
CA ALA A 66 6.18 -18.59 -8.63
C ALA A 66 5.42 -17.59 -7.74
N GLU A 67 4.35 -18.03 -7.06
CA GLU A 67 3.62 -17.21 -6.09
C GLU A 67 4.46 -16.90 -4.84
N VAL A 68 5.30 -17.84 -4.39
CA VAL A 68 6.27 -17.59 -3.31
C VAL A 68 7.30 -16.55 -3.74
N LEU A 69 7.84 -16.66 -4.95
CA LEU A 69 8.78 -15.65 -5.48
C LEU A 69 8.12 -14.28 -5.61
N GLN A 70 6.86 -14.22 -6.08
CA GLN A 70 6.10 -12.97 -6.16
C GLN A 70 5.88 -12.37 -4.76
N THR A 71 5.58 -13.20 -3.76
CA THR A 71 5.42 -12.76 -2.36
C THR A 71 6.73 -12.20 -1.81
N LEU A 72 7.85 -12.87 -2.07
CA LEU A 72 9.17 -12.38 -1.70
C LEU A 72 9.55 -11.08 -2.42
N ALA A 73 9.15 -10.92 -3.69
CA ALA A 73 9.38 -9.70 -4.46
C ALA A 73 8.55 -8.49 -3.97
N GLN A 74 7.52 -8.74 -3.16
CA GLN A 74 6.64 -7.73 -2.54
C GLN A 74 6.78 -7.73 -1.01
N ILE A 75 7.84 -8.31 -0.46
CA ILE A 75 8.00 -8.49 1.00
C ILE A 75 8.06 -7.15 1.76
N ASP A 76 8.55 -6.11 1.10
CA ASP A 76 8.56 -4.72 1.56
C ASP A 76 7.15 -4.14 1.72
N GLN A 77 6.22 -4.55 0.86
CA GLN A 77 4.82 -4.15 0.90
C GLN A 77 3.99 -5.00 1.89
N VAL A 78 4.32 -6.28 2.03
CA VAL A 78 3.66 -7.20 2.96
C VAL A 78 4.00 -6.84 4.42
N GLY A 79 5.22 -6.38 4.69
CA GLY A 79 5.63 -5.95 6.03
C GLY A 79 5.68 -7.09 7.06
N ALA A 80 5.68 -8.35 6.61
CA ALA A 80 5.77 -9.54 7.43
C ALA A 80 7.07 -10.30 7.14
N GLU A 81 7.54 -11.06 8.11
CA GLU A 81 8.70 -11.93 7.94
C GLU A 81 8.31 -13.15 7.09
N VAL A 82 9.05 -13.42 6.01
CA VAL A 82 8.77 -14.58 5.14
C VAL A 82 9.84 -15.64 5.37
N VAL A 83 9.43 -16.87 5.63
CA VAL A 83 10.32 -18.02 5.80
C VAL A 83 10.04 -19.01 4.68
N VAL A 84 11.03 -19.33 3.85
CA VAL A 84 10.91 -20.37 2.80
C VAL A 84 11.89 -21.49 3.08
N ASP A 85 11.39 -22.72 3.23
CA ASP A 85 12.19 -23.93 3.50
C ASP A 85 13.20 -23.74 4.66
N GLY A 86 12.79 -22.99 5.69
CA GLY A 86 13.61 -22.66 6.86
C GLY A 86 14.58 -21.48 6.69
N ARG A 87 14.71 -20.91 5.49
CA ARG A 87 15.44 -19.65 5.26
C ARG A 87 14.52 -18.46 5.54
N THR A 88 14.99 -17.54 6.37
CA THR A 88 14.24 -16.35 6.75
C THR A 88 14.63 -15.18 5.87
N TYR A 89 13.65 -14.52 5.28
CA TYR A 89 13.81 -13.36 4.43
C TYR A 89 13.23 -12.14 5.17
N PRO A 90 14.06 -11.14 5.48
CA PRO A 90 13.59 -9.92 6.13
C PRO A 90 12.78 -9.08 5.14
N PRO A 91 11.84 -8.24 5.62
CA PRO A 91 11.03 -7.37 4.78
C PRO A 91 11.83 -6.30 4.02
N THR A 92 13.14 -6.16 4.28
CA THR A 92 14.06 -5.25 3.59
C THR A 92 14.95 -5.96 2.57
N LEU A 93 14.55 -7.14 2.08
CA LEU A 93 15.35 -7.92 1.13
C LEU A 93 15.49 -7.18 -0.21
N GLU A 94 16.73 -7.01 -0.69
CA GLU A 94 16.99 -6.43 -2.02
C GLU A 94 16.75 -7.44 -3.15
N ARG A 95 16.34 -6.96 -4.32
CA ARG A 95 15.96 -7.80 -5.47
C ARG A 95 17.06 -8.72 -5.97
N ASP A 96 18.32 -8.31 -5.86
CA ASP A 96 19.47 -9.13 -6.28
C ASP A 96 19.64 -10.38 -5.39
N GLN A 97 19.16 -10.32 -4.13
CA GLN A 97 19.18 -11.45 -3.21
C GLN A 97 18.05 -12.44 -3.49
N LEU A 98 16.96 -12.01 -4.15
CA LEU A 98 15.88 -12.90 -4.61
C LEU A 98 16.36 -13.84 -5.71
N THR A 99 17.20 -13.36 -6.63
CA THR A 99 17.74 -14.20 -7.72
C THR A 99 18.68 -15.30 -7.19
N ALA A 100 19.33 -15.07 -6.04
CA ALA A 100 20.14 -16.07 -5.34
C ALA A 100 19.31 -17.10 -4.56
N THR A 101 17.98 -16.93 -4.51
CA THR A 101 17.10 -17.84 -3.79
C THR A 101 16.85 -19.09 -4.63
N GLU A 102 17.32 -20.24 -4.14
CA GLU A 102 17.10 -21.57 -4.73
C GLU A 102 15.65 -22.04 -4.51
N LEU A 103 14.68 -21.34 -5.10
CA LEU A 103 13.27 -21.69 -5.02
C LEU A 103 12.90 -22.65 -6.15
N VAL A 104 12.18 -23.73 -5.83
CA VAL A 104 11.68 -24.67 -6.84
C VAL A 104 10.42 -24.07 -7.44
N LEU A 105 10.55 -23.33 -8.55
CA LEU A 105 9.44 -22.61 -9.17
C LEU A 105 8.27 -23.53 -9.58
N ALA A 106 8.58 -24.77 -10.00
CA ALA A 106 7.59 -25.80 -10.34
C ALA A 106 7.05 -26.57 -9.12
N GLY A 107 7.61 -26.32 -7.92
CA GLY A 107 7.22 -26.96 -6.67
C GLY A 107 5.94 -26.36 -6.11
N ARG A 108 5.25 -27.15 -5.27
CA ARG A 108 4.13 -26.67 -4.46
C ARG A 108 4.58 -26.48 -3.03
N TYR A 109 4.27 -25.33 -2.47
CA TYR A 109 4.61 -24.91 -1.12
C TYR A 109 3.34 -24.80 -0.29
N ARG A 110 3.38 -25.30 0.94
CA ARG A 110 2.32 -25.08 1.91
C ARG A 110 2.55 -23.74 2.58
N ALA A 111 1.54 -22.87 2.59
CA ALA A 111 1.59 -21.58 3.24
C ALA A 111 0.99 -21.67 4.66
N GLU A 112 1.76 -21.31 5.67
CA GLU A 112 1.31 -21.16 7.05
C GLU A 112 1.48 -19.71 7.49
N THR A 113 0.40 -19.08 7.96
CA THR A 113 0.42 -17.68 8.42
C THR A 113 0.35 -17.63 9.93
N GLU A 114 1.29 -16.89 10.53
CA GLU A 114 1.32 -16.59 11.96
C GLU A 114 0.75 -15.18 12.14
N ARG A 115 -0.25 -15.05 13.04
CA ARG A 115 -0.91 -13.79 13.33
C ARG A 115 -0.68 -13.39 14.78
N ASP A 116 -0.59 -12.09 15.03
CA ASP A 116 -0.52 -11.55 16.39
C ASP A 116 -1.91 -11.51 17.06
N GLY A 117 -1.94 -11.07 18.33
CA GLY A 117 -3.18 -10.91 19.09
C GLY A 117 -4.16 -9.86 18.54
N SER A 118 -3.74 -9.05 17.56
CA SER A 118 -4.61 -8.11 16.82
C SER A 118 -5.14 -8.70 15.51
N GLY A 119 -4.68 -9.89 15.12
CA GLY A 119 -5.03 -10.56 13.87
C GLY A 119 -4.16 -10.17 12.68
N ALA A 120 -3.15 -9.31 12.87
CA ALA A 120 -2.22 -8.93 11.83
C ALA A 120 -1.24 -10.07 11.52
N ILE A 121 -0.90 -10.27 10.25
CA ILE A 121 0.06 -11.30 9.83
C ILE A 121 1.46 -10.80 10.18
N ILE A 122 2.15 -11.52 11.06
CA ILE A 122 3.52 -11.20 11.48
C ILE A 122 4.56 -12.06 10.77
N ARG A 123 4.17 -13.28 10.36
CA ARG A 123 5.06 -14.21 9.68
C ARG A 123 4.31 -15.10 8.69
N ILE A 124 4.93 -15.38 7.55
CA ILE A 124 4.45 -16.32 6.54
C ILE A 124 5.52 -17.39 6.35
N ARG A 125 5.17 -18.66 6.52
CA ARG A 125 6.07 -19.80 6.29
C ARG A 125 5.62 -20.57 5.05
N PHE A 126 6.55 -20.79 4.14
CA PHE A 126 6.40 -21.62 2.96
C PHE A 126 7.27 -22.86 3.13
N ALA A 127 6.66 -24.04 3.16
CA ALA A 127 7.37 -25.30 3.20
C ALA A 127 7.07 -26.10 1.94
N LEU A 128 8.09 -26.55 1.22
CA LEU A 128 7.92 -27.38 0.03
C LEU A 128 7.16 -28.66 0.40
N GLN A 129 5.98 -28.86 -0.17
CA GLN A 129 5.25 -30.11 -0.05
C GLN A 129 5.83 -31.07 -1.08
N GLY A 130 6.61 -32.04 -0.60
CA GLY A 130 7.16 -33.10 -1.42
C GLY A 130 6.05 -33.85 -2.16
N GLY A 131 5.99 -33.68 -3.48
CA GLY A 131 5.30 -34.60 -4.35
C GLY A 131 6.09 -35.91 -4.38
N ALA A 132 5.52 -36.95 -3.78
CA ALA A 132 5.79 -38.38 -3.93
C ALA A 132 7.25 -38.81 -4.20
N ARG A 133 7.83 -39.51 -3.22
CA ARG A 133 8.50 -40.78 -3.49
C ARG A 133 7.82 -41.88 -2.69
#